data_AF-A0A257Y1G9-F1
#
_entry.id   AF-A0A257Y1G9-F1
#
_cell.length_a   1.000
_cell.length_b   1.000
_cell.length_c   1.000
_cell.angle_alpha   90.00
_cell.angle_beta   90.00
_cell.angle_gamma   90.00
#
_symmetry.space_group_name_H-M   'P 1'
#
loop_
_entity.id
_entity.type
_entity.pdbx_description
1 polymer ?
#
loop_
_entity_poly.entity_id
_entity_poly.type
_entity_poly.pdbx_seq_one_letter_code
_entity_poly.pdbx_strand_id
1 'polypeptide(L)'
;SRYAMAGVFVAARDGEVRVAVTGAGQGGVFRWSDAEAALSADFSPAALDALTLDPSDVMADLHGSAEYRAQLVKVMAKRAVAAIAG
;
A
#
# COMPACT_ATOMS: atom_id res chain seq x y z
N SER A 1 21.80 -2.50 8.30
CA SER A 1 20.54 -1.73 8.32
C SER A 1 19.41 -2.64 7.88
N ARG A 2 18.24 -2.62 8.52
CA ARG A 2 17.06 -3.41 8.13
C ARG A 2 15.89 -2.44 7.93
N TYR A 3 15.77 -1.86 6.74
CA TYR A 3 14.61 -1.02 6.40
C TYR A 3 13.45 -1.92 5.94
N ALA A 4 12.21 -1.47 6.13
CA ALA A 4 11.03 -2.19 5.65
C ALA A 4 11.06 -2.24 4.11
N MET A 5 10.84 -3.42 3.54
CA MET A 5 10.72 -3.57 2.08
C MET A 5 9.44 -2.97 1.52
N ALA A 6 8.37 -2.96 2.32
CA ALA A 6 7.14 -2.24 2.08
C ALA A 6 6.43 -2.05 3.43
N GLY A 7 6.00 -0.83 3.72
CA GLY A 7 5.13 -0.49 4.84
C GLY A 7 3.95 0.32 4.33
N VAL A 8 2.77 0.09 4.90
CA VAL A 8 1.56 0.83 4.57
C VAL A 8 0.93 1.35 5.86
N PHE A 9 0.64 2.64 5.88
CA PHE A 9 -0.14 3.29 6.92
C PHE A 9 -1.49 3.70 6.34
N VAL A 10 -2.57 3.31 7.03
CA VAL A 10 -3.94 3.62 6.64
C VAL A 10 -4.57 4.44 7.75
N ALA A 11 -5.14 5.59 7.40
CA ALA A 11 -6.01 6.36 8.27
C ALA A 11 -7.38 6.48 7.63
N ALA A 12 -8.43 6.22 8.41
CA ALA A 12 -9.82 6.36 8.00
C ALA A 12 -10.54 7.22 9.04
N ARG A 13 -11.13 8.33 8.61
CA ARG A 13 -11.87 9.24 9.48
C ARG A 13 -12.93 9.99 8.70
N ASP A 14 -14.14 10.09 9.26
CA ASP A 14 -15.23 10.90 8.72
C ASP A 14 -15.53 10.62 7.22
N GLY A 15 -15.37 9.36 6.79
CA GLY A 15 -15.56 8.93 5.40
C GLY A 15 -14.37 9.17 4.46
N GLU A 16 -13.28 9.77 4.95
CA GLU A 16 -12.05 10.00 4.19
C GLU A 16 -11.01 8.93 4.52
N VAL A 17 -10.39 8.35 3.49
CA VAL A 17 -9.28 7.39 3.63
C VAL A 17 -7.98 7.97 3.08
N ARG A 18 -6.89 7.76 3.82
CA ARG A 18 -5.50 8.08 3.42
C ARG A 18 -4.63 6.85 3.50
N VAL A 19 -3.85 6.59 2.44
CA VAL A 19 -2.99 5.42 2.32
C VAL A 19 -1.59 5.88 1.96
N ALA A 20 -0.66 5.79 2.92
CA ALA A 20 0.74 6.14 2.73
C ALA A 20 1.61 4.89 2.62
N VAL A 21 2.48 4.84 1.61
CA VAL A 21 3.37 3.71 1.31
C VAL A 21 4.82 4.13 1.52
N THR A 22 5.58 3.33 2.26
CA THR A 22 7.01 3.53 2.53
C THR A 22 7.83 2.29 2.17
N GLY A 23 9.11 2.49 1.84
CA GLY A 23 10.05 1.42 1.51
C GLY A 23 9.91 0.83 0.10
N ALA A 24 8.88 1.24 -0.67
CA ALA A 24 8.63 0.72 -2.01
C ALA A 24 8.83 1.73 -3.14
N GLY A 25 8.54 3.02 -2.94
CA GLY A 25 8.61 4.01 -4.03
C GLY A 25 10.04 4.41 -4.40
N GLN A 26 10.32 4.58 -5.70
CA GLN A 26 11.64 5.06 -6.16
C GLN A 26 11.98 6.47 -5.64
N GLY A 27 10.96 7.34 -5.50
CA GLY A 27 11.10 8.70 -4.96
C GLY A 27 10.94 8.82 -3.44
N GLY A 28 10.88 7.70 -2.71
CA GLY A 28 10.62 7.67 -1.27
C GLY A 28 9.16 7.38 -0.92
N VAL A 29 8.66 8.01 0.15
CA VAL A 29 7.28 7.83 0.63
C VAL A 29 6.29 8.49 -0.32
N PHE A 30 5.15 7.84 -0.58
CA PHE A 30 4.11 8.39 -1.44
C PHE A 30 2.70 8.03 -0.95
N ARG A 31 1.70 8.74 -1.47
CA ARG A 31 0.27 8.43 -1.25
C ARG A 31 -0.25 7.59 -2.39
N TRP A 32 -1.01 6.54 -2.06
CA TRP A 32 -1.61 5.66 -3.06
C TRP A 32 -3.07 6.04 -3.30
N SER A 33 -3.29 7.00 -4.21
CA SER A 33 -4.61 7.57 -4.50
C SER A 33 -5.67 6.55 -4.92
N ASP A 34 -5.29 5.53 -5.70
CA ASP A 34 -6.23 4.51 -6.17
C ASP A 34 -6.76 3.65 -5.01
N ALA A 35 -5.88 3.33 -4.05
CA ALA A 35 -6.26 2.64 -2.83
C ALA A 35 -7.13 3.53 -1.93
N GLU A 36 -6.84 4.82 -1.84
CA GLU A 36 -7.68 5.78 -1.11
C GLU A 36 -9.09 5.84 -1.72
N ALA A 37 -9.22 5.90 -3.05
CA ALA A 37 -10.50 5.93 -3.74
C ALA A 37 -11.29 4.63 -3.53
N ALA A 38 -10.65 3.47 -3.68
CA ALA A 38 -11.29 2.17 -3.50
C ALA A 38 -11.77 1.98 -2.05
N LEU A 39 -10.94 2.29 -1.06
CA LEU A 39 -11.28 2.15 0.35
C LEU A 39 -12.31 3.18 0.84
N SER A 40 -12.39 4.34 0.21
CA SER A 40 -13.44 5.32 0.50
C SER A 40 -14.81 4.84 -0.01
N ALA A 41 -14.85 4.04 -1.09
CA ALA A 41 -16.09 3.47 -1.63
C ALA A 41 -16.51 2.18 -0.90
N ASP A 42 -15.55 1.32 -0.56
CA ASP A 42 -15.74 0.11 0.22
C ASP A 42 -14.55 -0.09 1.16
N PHE A 43 -14.74 0.17 2.46
CA PHE A 43 -13.69 0.02 3.45
C PHE A 43 -13.51 -1.46 3.85
N SER A 44 -12.99 -2.25 2.92
CA SER A 44 -12.73 -3.67 3.11
C SER A 44 -11.37 -4.07 2.53
N PRO A 45 -10.72 -5.13 3.04
CA PRO A 45 -9.50 -5.66 2.42
C PRO A 45 -9.71 -6.11 0.97
N ALA A 46 -10.95 -6.50 0.60
CA ALA A 46 -11.28 -6.98 -0.74
C ALA A 46 -11.28 -5.85 -1.78
N ALA A 47 -11.57 -4.60 -1.37
CA ALA A 47 -11.52 -3.43 -2.26
C ALA A 47 -10.12 -3.21 -2.89
N LEU A 48 -9.07 -3.78 -2.31
CA LEU A 48 -7.69 -3.66 -2.78
C LEU A 48 -7.26 -4.78 -3.75
N ASP A 49 -8.08 -5.80 -3.99
CA ASP A 49 -7.64 -7.00 -4.72
C ASP A 49 -7.27 -6.71 -6.18
N ALA A 50 -8.04 -5.85 -6.83
CA ALA A 50 -7.81 -5.44 -8.21
C ALA A 50 -6.65 -4.42 -8.36
N LEU A 51 -6.22 -3.79 -7.27
CA LEU A 51 -5.23 -2.70 -7.33
C LEU A 51 -3.82 -3.24 -7.23
N THR A 52 -2.95 -2.84 -8.14
CA THR A 52 -1.51 -3.15 -8.08
C THR A 52 -0.75 -1.89 -8.41
N LEU A 53 0.33 -1.61 -7.69
CA LEU A 53 1.25 -0.53 -8.07
C LEU A 53 1.93 -0.87 -9.39
N ASP A 54 2.15 0.14 -10.22
CA ASP A 54 3.00 0.01 -11.40
C ASP A 54 4.43 -0.31 -10.96
N PRO A 55 5.01 -1.46 -11.35
CA PRO A 55 6.38 -1.81 -10.98
C PRO A 55 7.42 -0.76 -11.42
N SER A 56 7.15 0.04 -12.45
CA SER A 56 8.06 1.09 -12.90
C SER A 56 8.25 2.23 -11.87
N ASP A 57 7.27 2.44 -11.00
CA ASP A 57 7.32 3.42 -9.90
C ASP A 57 7.86 2.83 -8.59
N VAL A 58 8.15 1.52 -8.58
CA VAL A 58 8.61 0.77 -7.42
C VAL A 58 10.10 0.46 -7.54
N MET A 59 10.82 0.53 -6.42
CA MET A 59 12.25 0.21 -6.37
C MET A 59 12.47 -1.29 -6.50
N ALA A 60 13.60 -1.68 -7.11
CA ALA A 60 14.13 -3.04 -7.07
C ALA A 60 15.55 -3.01 -6.51
N ASP A 61 15.88 -4.00 -5.67
CA ASP A 61 17.23 -4.14 -5.10
C ASP A 61 17.55 -5.62 -4.83
N LEU A 62 18.69 -5.87 -4.16
CA LEU A 62 19.12 -7.23 -3.78
C LEU A 62 18.08 -7.98 -2.92
N HIS A 63 17.19 -7.28 -2.23
CA HIS A 63 16.20 -7.87 -1.32
C HIS A 63 14.88 -8.22 -2.01
N GLY A 64 14.62 -7.72 -3.22
CA GLY A 64 13.42 -8.08 -3.97
C GLY A 64 13.23 -7.25 -5.25
N SER A 65 12.51 -7.85 -6.20
CA SER A 65 12.12 -7.18 -7.44
C SER A 65 11.05 -6.11 -7.19
N ALA A 66 10.84 -5.24 -8.19
CA ALA A 66 9.81 -4.22 -8.14
C ALA A 66 8.40 -4.83 -8.05
N GLU A 67 8.14 -5.91 -8.78
CA GLU A 67 6.87 -6.64 -8.77
C GLU A 67 6.61 -7.26 -7.39
N TYR A 68 7.65 -7.84 -6.77
CA TYR A 68 7.54 -8.41 -5.44
C TYR A 68 7.21 -7.33 -4.40
N ARG A 69 7.86 -6.17 -4.47
CA ARG A 69 7.58 -5.04 -3.58
C ARG A 69 6.20 -4.44 -3.82
N ALA A 70 5.76 -4.30 -5.08
CA ALA A 70 4.41 -3.88 -5.44
C ALA A 70 3.36 -4.80 -4.81
N GLN A 71 3.55 -6.12 -4.91
CA GLN A 71 2.67 -7.09 -4.28
C GLN A 71 2.71 -7.02 -2.75
N LEU A 72 3.90 -6.82 -2.17
CA LEU A 72 4.05 -6.68 -0.73
C LEU A 72 3.32 -5.44 -0.20
N VAL A 73 3.33 -4.33 -0.93
CA VAL A 73 2.52 -3.14 -0.60
C VAL A 73 1.04 -3.49 -0.54
N LYS A 74 0.51 -4.19 -1.56
CA LYS A 74 -0.90 -4.64 -1.56
C LYS A 74 -1.22 -5.48 -0.33
N VAL A 75 -0.38 -6.47 -0.02
CA VAL A 75 -0.55 -7.34 1.16
C VAL A 75 -0.54 -6.55 2.47
N MET A 76 0.40 -5.61 2.63
CA MET A 76 0.50 -4.77 3.82
C MET A 76 -0.68 -3.81 3.97
N ALA A 77 -1.18 -3.25 2.86
CA ALA A 77 -2.39 -2.43 2.85
C ALA A 77 -3.61 -3.24 3.32
N LYS A 78 -3.81 -4.45 2.78
CA LYS A 78 -4.90 -5.34 3.21
C LYS A 78 -4.85 -5.68 4.69
N ARG A 79 -3.65 -5.96 5.21
CA ARG A 79 -3.44 -6.21 6.65
C ARG A 79 -3.76 -5.00 7.51
N ALA A 80 -3.36 -3.80 7.08
CA ALA A 80 -3.65 -2.56 7.80
C ALA A 80 -5.16 -2.29 7.86
N VAL A 81 -5.87 -2.44 6.73
CA VAL A 81 -7.33 -2.29 6.68
C VAL A 81 -8.03 -3.32 7.57
N ALA A 82 -7.63 -4.59 7.51
CA ALA A 82 -8.20 -5.64 8.36
C ALA A 82 -8.00 -5.37 9.86
N ALA A 83 -6.87 -4.76 10.25
CA ALA A 83 -6.59 -4.39 11.64
C ALA A 83 -7.38 -3.17 12.13
N ILE A 84 -7.91 -2.33 11.22
CA ILE A 84 -8.79 -1.20 11.56
C ILE A 84 -10.25 -1.64 11.66
N ALA A 85 -10.66 -2.63 10.86
CA ALA A 85 -12.05 -3.09 10.77
C ALA A 85 -12.45 -4.14 11.82
N GLY A 86 -11.50 -4.68 12.58
CA GLY A 86 -11.72 -5.62 13.70
C GLY A 86 -11.71 -4.94 15.05
#